data_AF-A0A9R1DUW4-F1
#
_entry.id   AF-A0A9R1DUW4-F1
#
_cell.length_a   1.000
_cell.length_b   1.000
_cell.length_c   1.000
_cell.angle_alpha   90.00
_cell.angle_beta   90.00
_cell.angle_gamma   90.00
#
_symmetry.space_group_name_H-M   'P 1'
#
loop_
_entity.id
_entity.type
_entity.pdbx_description
1 polymer ?
#
loop_
_entity_poly.entity_id
_entity_poly.type
_entity_poly.pdbx_seq_one_letter_code
_entity_poly.pdbx_strand_id
1 'polypeptide(L)'
;MANPSNFQITPRAAFVESNELNFRSLYLFHTSLGANQTQSTVIDPNASTGLGQTAVNNWAICDSPSPGATVVARAHGLHIYAGNWQNTFSITFEVERFKGSTLQVMGISVEEGEWAIVGGTGQFAMANGVIYKKFHEQRSDGNIIELTVHAFCPVLKGSPSLLTKLGPWGGSGGSDKDIVEAPRRLESITVSSGSIIDSIKFSYVDQAGQKHTSGPWGGSGGNPNTIVLGASEFVKEVSGTYGIYDADQHNIIMSLKFITNVKAYGPFGEANGTPFTIPVENNSSIVGFFGRSGIYLDALGVYVRPL
;
A
#
# COMPACT_ATOMS: atom_id res chain seq x y z
N MET A 1 -45.55 0.52 -10.92
CA MET A 1 -44.79 0.06 -9.74
C MET A 1 -43.70 1.08 -9.48
N ALA A 2 -43.66 1.68 -8.28
CA ALA A 2 -42.59 2.62 -7.92
C ALA A 2 -41.26 1.85 -7.88
N ASN A 3 -40.26 2.35 -8.60
CA ASN A 3 -38.94 1.73 -8.59
C ASN A 3 -38.34 1.95 -7.19
N PRO A 4 -37.94 0.89 -6.45
CA PRO A 4 -37.44 1.07 -5.09
C PRO A 4 -36.17 1.93 -5.10
N SER A 5 -36.13 2.98 -4.28
CA SER A 5 -35.07 4.02 -4.30
C SER A 5 -33.67 3.50 -3.96
N ASN A 6 -33.57 2.26 -3.47
CA ASN A 6 -32.34 1.55 -3.14
C ASN A 6 -31.68 0.85 -4.34
N PHE A 7 -32.31 0.79 -5.51
CA PHE A 7 -31.71 0.23 -6.73
C PHE A 7 -31.48 1.34 -7.76
N GLN A 8 -30.31 1.98 -7.67
CA GLN A 8 -29.89 3.03 -8.59
C GLN A 8 -28.78 2.51 -9.50
N ILE A 9 -28.88 2.80 -10.80
CA ILE A 9 -27.85 2.53 -11.80
C ILE A 9 -27.38 3.89 -12.31
N THR A 10 -26.12 4.22 -12.04
CA THR A 10 -25.53 5.49 -12.49
C THR A 10 -24.47 5.19 -13.54
N PRO A 11 -24.64 5.66 -14.79
CA PRO A 11 -23.59 5.57 -15.80
C PRO A 11 -22.33 6.28 -15.30
N ARG A 12 -21.18 5.59 -15.34
CA ARG A 12 -19.91 6.14 -14.90
C ARG A 12 -18.89 6.06 -16.04
N ALA A 13 -18.50 7.22 -16.56
CA ALA A 13 -17.29 7.37 -17.36
C ALA A 13 -16.18 7.77 -16.38
N ALA A 14 -15.29 6.84 -16.01
CA ALA A 14 -14.20 7.15 -15.10
C ALA A 14 -12.91 6.47 -15.52
N PHE A 15 -11.80 7.21 -15.45
CA PHE A 15 -10.48 6.65 -15.28
C PHE A 15 -10.46 5.93 -13.92
N VAL A 16 -10.21 4.62 -13.93
CA VAL A 16 -10.10 3.82 -12.71
C VAL A 16 -8.63 3.72 -12.37
N GLU A 17 -8.22 4.38 -11.28
CA GLU A 17 -6.92 4.13 -10.67
C GLU A 17 -6.92 2.74 -10.04
N SER A 18 -5.88 1.96 -10.30
CA SER A 18 -5.70 0.61 -9.79
C SER A 18 -4.40 0.47 -9.02
N ASN A 19 -4.44 -0.33 -7.96
CA ASN A 19 -3.25 -0.88 -7.35
C ASN A 19 -2.83 -2.12 -8.13
N GLU A 20 -1.54 -2.23 -8.41
CA GLU A 20 -0.92 -3.43 -8.95
C GLU A 20 -0.37 -4.28 -7.81
N LEU A 21 -0.85 -5.52 -7.70
CA LEU A 21 -0.38 -6.51 -6.74
C LEU A 21 0.74 -7.33 -7.38
N ASN A 22 1.92 -7.28 -6.79
CA ASN A 22 3.11 -8.02 -7.21
C ASN A 22 3.66 -8.84 -6.03
N PHE A 23 2.99 -9.95 -5.67
CA PHE A 23 3.45 -10.81 -4.59
C PHE A 23 4.30 -11.95 -5.18
N ARG A 24 5.47 -12.20 -4.60
CA ARG A 24 6.44 -13.17 -5.12
C ARG A 24 6.96 -14.02 -3.98
N SER A 25 7.49 -15.20 -4.32
CA SER A 25 8.11 -16.12 -3.37
C SER A 25 7.18 -16.46 -2.20
N LEU A 26 5.92 -16.73 -2.52
CA LEU A 26 4.95 -17.30 -1.59
C LEU A 26 4.93 -18.82 -1.77
N TYR A 27 4.74 -19.58 -0.70
CA TYR A 27 4.83 -21.04 -0.74
C TYR A 27 3.56 -21.67 -0.19
N LEU A 28 2.78 -22.32 -1.06
CA LEU A 28 1.58 -23.05 -0.69
C LEU A 28 1.94 -24.49 -0.32
N PHE A 29 1.51 -24.90 0.87
CA PHE A 29 1.72 -26.25 1.40
C PHE A 29 0.48 -27.10 1.10
N HIS A 30 0.55 -27.85 -0.01
CA HIS A 30 -0.48 -28.79 -0.47
C HIS A 30 -0.32 -30.14 0.27
N THR A 31 -0.63 -30.15 1.57
CA THR A 31 -0.46 -31.31 2.47
C THR A 31 -1.67 -32.24 2.35
N SER A 32 -1.68 -33.10 1.34
CA SER A 32 -2.80 -33.99 1.03
C SER A 32 -2.79 -35.33 1.80
N LEU A 33 -1.71 -35.65 2.50
CA LEU A 33 -1.50 -36.93 3.18
C LEU A 33 -1.01 -36.77 4.62
N GLY A 34 -1.10 -37.85 5.38
CA GLY A 34 -0.56 -37.95 6.74
C GLY A 34 -1.46 -37.36 7.83
N ALA A 35 -1.00 -37.41 9.07
CA ALA A 35 -1.77 -37.01 10.25
C ALA A 35 -2.12 -35.50 10.29
N ASN A 36 -1.34 -34.68 9.59
CA ASN A 36 -1.51 -33.23 9.52
C ASN A 36 -2.08 -32.77 8.17
N GLN A 37 -2.79 -33.65 7.45
CA GLN A 37 -3.40 -33.31 6.17
C GLN A 37 -4.30 -32.07 6.30
N THR A 38 -4.20 -31.17 5.32
CA THR A 38 -4.92 -29.89 5.30
C THR A 38 -6.09 -29.90 4.33
N GLN A 39 -6.53 -31.10 3.94
CA GLN A 39 -7.70 -31.32 3.09
C GLN A 39 -8.42 -32.61 3.45
N SER A 40 -9.66 -32.73 2.99
CA SER A 40 -10.49 -33.92 3.22
C SER A 40 -11.48 -34.14 2.07
N THR A 41 -11.62 -35.39 1.61
CA THR A 41 -12.66 -35.79 0.66
C THR A 41 -14.02 -35.70 1.33
N VAL A 42 -14.97 -35.00 0.69
CA VAL A 42 -16.36 -34.83 1.15
C VAL A 42 -17.37 -35.55 0.27
N ILE A 43 -17.03 -35.82 -0.99
CA ILE A 43 -17.85 -36.60 -1.91
C ILE A 43 -16.94 -37.62 -2.60
N ASP A 44 -17.30 -38.89 -2.51
CA ASP A 44 -16.58 -39.98 -3.16
C ASP A 44 -16.76 -39.94 -4.69
N PRO A 45 -15.74 -40.38 -5.46
CA PRO A 45 -15.84 -40.46 -6.91
C PRO A 45 -16.91 -41.45 -7.37
N ASN A 46 -17.45 -41.21 -8.56
CA ASN A 46 -18.15 -42.25 -9.30
C ASN A 46 -17.19 -43.44 -9.57
N ALA A 47 -17.59 -44.65 -9.17
CA ALA A 47 -16.71 -45.82 -9.22
C ALA A 47 -16.23 -46.21 -10.63
N SER A 48 -17.00 -45.91 -11.67
CA SER A 48 -16.64 -46.28 -13.06
C SER A 48 -15.81 -45.22 -13.76
N THR A 49 -16.02 -43.94 -13.43
CA THR A 49 -15.44 -42.81 -14.18
C THR A 49 -14.43 -42.00 -13.38
N GLY A 50 -14.39 -42.15 -12.06
CA GLY A 50 -13.62 -41.30 -11.15
C GLY A 50 -14.18 -39.88 -10.96
N LEU A 51 -15.20 -39.49 -11.74
CA LEU A 51 -15.73 -38.13 -11.75
C LEU A 51 -16.51 -37.80 -10.48
N GLY A 52 -16.49 -36.52 -10.12
CA GLY A 52 -17.29 -35.98 -9.02
C GLY A 52 -16.64 -36.05 -7.65
N GLN A 53 -15.44 -36.66 -7.53
CA GLN A 53 -14.69 -36.60 -6.27
C GLN A 53 -14.50 -35.14 -5.87
N THR A 54 -14.94 -34.80 -4.68
CA THR A 54 -14.89 -33.42 -4.16
C THR A 54 -14.17 -33.43 -2.83
N ALA A 55 -13.27 -32.49 -2.64
CA ALA A 55 -12.55 -32.29 -1.38
C ALA A 55 -12.62 -30.83 -0.94
N VAL A 56 -12.61 -30.64 0.38
CA VAL A 56 -12.42 -29.34 1.03
C VAL A 56 -10.93 -29.17 1.36
N ASN A 57 -10.41 -27.95 1.24
CA ASN A 57 -9.03 -27.62 1.57
C ASN A 57 -8.91 -26.43 2.52
N ASN A 58 -7.80 -26.40 3.27
CA ASN A 58 -7.33 -25.29 4.10
C ASN A 58 -5.79 -25.24 4.05
N TRP A 59 -5.24 -24.98 2.87
CA TRP A 59 -3.82 -24.99 2.61
C TRP A 59 -3.15 -23.73 3.15
N ALA A 60 -2.04 -23.90 3.89
CA ALA A 60 -1.25 -22.77 4.37
C ALA A 60 -0.41 -22.18 3.23
N ILE A 61 -0.29 -20.85 3.21
CA ILE A 61 0.62 -20.12 2.33
C ILE A 61 1.60 -19.38 3.23
N CYS A 62 2.89 -19.64 3.04
CA CYS A 62 3.96 -19.07 3.86
C CYS A 62 4.89 -18.16 3.06
N ASP A 63 5.68 -17.37 3.78
CA ASP A 63 6.72 -16.46 3.25
C ASP A 63 8.01 -17.17 2.81
N SER A 64 8.20 -18.43 3.19
CA SER A 64 9.33 -19.27 2.79
C SER A 64 8.95 -20.76 2.82
N PRO A 65 9.72 -21.64 2.14
CA PRO A 65 9.48 -23.09 2.17
C PRO A 65 10.08 -23.75 3.42
N SER A 66 10.85 -23.01 4.22
CA SER A 66 11.63 -23.55 5.34
C SER A 66 10.76 -23.98 6.53
N PRO A 67 11.23 -24.94 7.35
CA PRO A 67 10.58 -25.26 8.61
C PRO A 67 10.46 -24.01 9.51
N GLY A 68 9.27 -23.75 10.05
CA GLY A 68 9.00 -22.58 10.90
C GLY A 68 8.65 -21.29 10.15
N ALA A 69 8.45 -21.35 8.83
CA ALA A 69 7.99 -20.22 8.02
C ALA A 69 6.69 -19.59 8.57
N THR A 70 6.54 -18.29 8.35
CA THR A 70 5.36 -17.55 8.80
C THR A 70 4.21 -17.81 7.85
N VAL A 71 3.05 -18.21 8.38
CA VAL A 71 1.83 -18.27 7.58
C VAL A 71 1.37 -16.84 7.28
N VAL A 72 1.37 -16.47 6.01
CA VAL A 72 0.97 -15.14 5.54
C VAL A 72 -0.46 -15.11 4.99
N ALA A 73 -0.96 -16.26 4.56
CA ALA A 73 -2.32 -16.45 4.09
C ALA A 73 -2.75 -17.91 4.15
N ARG A 74 -4.04 -18.18 3.96
CA ARG A 74 -4.60 -19.53 3.77
C ARG A 74 -5.47 -19.60 2.54
N ALA A 75 -5.30 -20.66 1.75
CA ALA A 75 -6.19 -21.02 0.65
C ALA A 75 -7.22 -22.04 1.14
N HIS A 76 -8.47 -21.60 1.30
CA HIS A 76 -9.55 -22.44 1.81
C HIS A 76 -10.78 -22.38 0.91
N GLY A 77 -11.33 -23.56 0.62
CA GLY A 77 -12.40 -23.75 -0.33
C GLY A 77 -12.54 -25.21 -0.75
N LEU A 78 -12.85 -25.42 -2.03
CA LEU A 78 -13.21 -26.72 -2.59
C LEU A 78 -12.43 -27.00 -3.88
N HIS A 79 -12.19 -28.27 -4.15
CA HIS A 79 -11.80 -28.74 -5.49
C HIS A 79 -12.55 -30.01 -5.87
N ILE A 80 -12.89 -30.13 -7.16
CA ILE A 80 -13.69 -31.22 -7.72
C ILE A 80 -13.02 -31.82 -8.95
N TYR A 81 -13.02 -33.15 -9.05
CA TYR A 81 -12.49 -33.86 -10.19
C TYR A 81 -13.56 -33.95 -11.31
N ALA A 82 -13.31 -33.26 -12.42
CA ALA A 82 -14.18 -33.21 -13.60
C ALA A 82 -13.42 -33.59 -14.88
N GLY A 83 -12.50 -34.55 -14.79
CA GLY A 83 -11.50 -34.88 -15.83
C GLY A 83 -10.15 -34.19 -15.58
N ASN A 84 -10.18 -33.04 -14.92
CA ASN A 84 -9.05 -32.45 -14.20
C ASN A 84 -9.59 -31.87 -12.87
N TRP A 85 -8.70 -31.64 -11.91
CA TRP A 85 -9.05 -31.00 -10.64
C TRP A 85 -9.36 -29.52 -10.85
N GLN A 86 -10.64 -29.17 -10.70
CA GLN A 86 -11.14 -27.80 -10.73
C GLN A 86 -11.12 -27.24 -9.32
N ASN A 87 -10.45 -26.12 -9.11
CA ASN A 87 -10.32 -25.47 -7.82
C ASN A 87 -11.20 -24.22 -7.76
N THR A 88 -11.85 -24.00 -6.62
CA THR A 88 -12.58 -22.78 -6.30
C THR A 88 -12.42 -22.50 -4.82
N PHE A 89 -11.62 -21.48 -4.50
CA PHE A 89 -11.29 -21.16 -3.11
C PHE A 89 -11.01 -19.67 -2.92
N SER A 90 -11.00 -19.26 -1.66
CA SER A 90 -10.53 -17.94 -1.24
C SER A 90 -9.10 -18.07 -0.69
N ILE A 91 -8.23 -17.14 -1.06
CA ILE A 91 -6.99 -16.87 -0.31
C ILE A 91 -7.29 -15.77 0.69
N THR A 92 -7.22 -16.05 1.98
CA THR A 92 -7.40 -15.05 3.05
C THR A 92 -6.06 -14.72 3.68
N PHE A 93 -5.72 -13.43 3.71
CA PHE A 93 -4.44 -12.96 4.21
C PHE A 93 -4.47 -12.79 5.74
N GLU A 94 -3.38 -13.19 6.39
CA GLU A 94 -3.18 -13.13 7.84
C GLU A 94 -2.16 -12.07 8.26
N VAL A 95 -1.32 -11.59 7.33
CA VAL A 95 -0.38 -10.48 7.57
C VAL A 95 -1.12 -9.22 7.97
N GLU A 96 -0.59 -8.50 8.96
CA GLU A 96 -1.25 -7.37 9.62
C GLU A 96 -1.85 -6.36 8.64
N ARG A 97 -1.08 -5.97 7.61
CA ARG A 97 -1.52 -5.02 6.59
C ARG A 97 -2.75 -5.47 5.80
N PHE A 98 -2.85 -6.77 5.49
CA PHE A 98 -3.89 -7.32 4.61
C PHE A 98 -4.88 -8.21 5.36
N LYS A 99 -4.82 -8.23 6.69
CA LYS A 99 -5.55 -9.17 7.53
C LYS A 99 -7.05 -9.16 7.20
N GLY A 100 -7.57 -10.32 6.83
CA GLY A 100 -8.98 -10.50 6.47
C GLY A 100 -9.37 -10.05 5.05
N SER A 101 -8.46 -9.45 4.28
CA SER A 101 -8.66 -9.25 2.83
C SER A 101 -8.54 -10.58 2.11
N THR A 102 -9.26 -10.74 0.99
CA THR A 102 -9.28 -11.99 0.25
C THR A 102 -9.04 -11.82 -1.25
N LEU A 103 -8.45 -12.83 -1.88
CA LEU A 103 -8.51 -13.05 -3.32
C LEU A 103 -9.41 -14.26 -3.59
N GLN A 104 -10.32 -14.12 -4.55
CA GLN A 104 -11.18 -15.20 -5.03
C GLN A 104 -10.50 -15.86 -6.22
N VAL A 105 -10.28 -17.17 -6.13
CA VAL A 105 -9.40 -17.90 -7.05
C VAL A 105 -10.14 -19.07 -7.69
N MET A 106 -9.98 -19.21 -9.00
CA MET A 106 -10.50 -20.32 -9.79
C MET A 106 -9.43 -20.84 -10.77
N GLY A 107 -9.38 -22.15 -10.96
CA GLY A 107 -8.56 -22.74 -12.03
C GLY A 107 -8.27 -24.23 -11.83
N ILE A 108 -7.50 -24.79 -12.74
CA ILE A 108 -7.21 -26.23 -12.77
C ILE A 108 -5.87 -26.56 -12.15
N SER A 109 -5.78 -27.76 -11.56
CA SER A 109 -4.57 -28.36 -10.98
C SER A 109 -3.92 -27.52 -9.86
N VAL A 110 -3.15 -28.14 -8.97
CA VAL A 110 -2.44 -27.42 -7.90
C VAL A 110 -0.95 -27.27 -8.22
N GLU A 111 -0.40 -28.22 -8.96
CA GLU A 111 1.04 -28.43 -9.09
C GLU A 111 1.71 -27.45 -10.06
N GLU A 112 1.04 -27.17 -11.19
CA GLU A 112 1.61 -26.38 -12.28
C GLU A 112 0.57 -25.48 -12.95
N GLY A 113 1.03 -24.51 -13.73
CA GLY A 113 0.23 -23.63 -14.55
C GLY A 113 -0.25 -22.39 -13.80
N GLU A 114 -1.47 -21.95 -14.08
CA GLU A 114 -2.01 -20.68 -13.60
C GLU A 114 -3.35 -20.88 -12.91
N TRP A 115 -3.66 -20.00 -11.95
CA TRP A 115 -5.01 -19.76 -11.47
C TRP A 115 -5.45 -18.34 -11.78
N ALA A 116 -6.73 -18.16 -12.09
CA ALA A 116 -7.32 -16.85 -12.28
C ALA A 116 -7.75 -16.26 -10.92
N ILE A 117 -7.43 -14.99 -10.71
CA ILE A 117 -8.05 -14.16 -9.68
C ILE A 117 -9.28 -13.55 -10.32
N VAL A 118 -10.45 -13.96 -9.84
CA VAL A 118 -11.75 -13.55 -10.37
C VAL A 118 -12.43 -12.47 -9.53
N GLY A 119 -11.85 -12.15 -8.39
CA GLY A 119 -12.37 -11.15 -7.46
C GLY A 119 -11.52 -11.03 -6.20
N GLY A 120 -12.00 -10.21 -5.27
CA GLY A 120 -11.42 -10.09 -3.94
C GLY A 120 -12.27 -9.22 -3.03
N THR A 121 -11.87 -9.12 -1.76
CA THR A 121 -12.53 -8.33 -0.72
C THR A 121 -11.51 -7.53 0.10
N GLY A 122 -12.00 -6.57 0.89
CA GLY A 122 -11.13 -5.71 1.70
C GLY A 122 -10.25 -4.82 0.82
N GLN A 123 -8.94 -4.83 1.05
CA GLN A 123 -7.99 -4.07 0.24
C GLN A 123 -7.86 -4.57 -1.21
N PHE A 124 -8.35 -5.78 -1.50
CA PHE A 124 -8.33 -6.38 -2.83
C PHE A 124 -9.72 -6.43 -3.46
N ALA A 125 -10.64 -5.57 -3.01
CA ALA A 125 -11.98 -5.48 -3.57
C ALA A 125 -11.92 -5.26 -5.10
N MET A 126 -12.69 -6.07 -5.84
CA MET A 126 -12.69 -6.10 -7.31
C MET A 126 -11.34 -6.45 -7.96
N ALA A 127 -10.48 -7.20 -7.27
CA ALA A 127 -9.23 -7.68 -7.86
C ALA A 127 -9.46 -8.60 -9.08
N ASN A 128 -8.61 -8.48 -10.10
CA ASN A 128 -8.54 -9.39 -11.22
C ASN A 128 -7.07 -9.62 -11.62
N GLY A 129 -6.69 -10.84 -11.98
CA GLY A 129 -5.29 -11.16 -12.31
C GLY A 129 -5.01 -12.65 -12.39
N VAL A 130 -3.73 -12.99 -12.24
CA VAL A 130 -3.20 -14.35 -12.40
C VAL A 130 -2.31 -14.71 -11.21
N ILE A 131 -2.42 -15.96 -10.77
CA ILE A 131 -1.47 -16.60 -9.86
C ILE A 131 -0.69 -17.64 -10.67
N TYR A 132 0.59 -17.41 -10.86
CA TYR A 132 1.51 -18.36 -11.45
C TYR A 132 1.94 -19.39 -10.39
N LYS A 133 1.91 -20.67 -10.76
CA LYS A 133 2.29 -21.78 -9.90
C LYS A 133 3.52 -22.48 -10.46
N LYS A 134 4.45 -22.83 -9.57
CA LYS A 134 5.62 -23.62 -9.90
C LYS A 134 5.84 -24.68 -8.82
N PHE A 135 5.95 -25.93 -9.21
CA PHE A 135 6.36 -27.00 -8.29
C PHE A 135 7.72 -26.66 -7.65
N HIS A 136 7.79 -26.72 -6.32
CA HIS A 136 8.99 -26.41 -5.56
C HIS A 136 9.64 -27.67 -4.99
N GLU A 137 8.88 -28.45 -4.22
CA GLU A 137 9.39 -29.62 -3.50
C GLU A 137 8.29 -30.65 -3.28
N GLN A 138 8.64 -31.94 -3.37
CA GLN A 138 7.79 -33.03 -2.91
C GLN A 138 8.24 -33.49 -1.52
N ARG A 139 7.26 -33.61 -0.62
CA ARG A 139 7.43 -34.10 0.75
C ARG A 139 6.70 -35.43 0.93
N SER A 140 6.90 -36.08 2.08
CA SER A 140 6.19 -37.31 2.43
C SER A 140 4.69 -37.10 2.65
N ASP A 141 4.27 -35.89 2.99
CA ASP A 141 2.90 -35.50 3.36
C ASP A 141 2.19 -34.68 2.27
N GLY A 142 2.85 -34.38 1.15
CA GLY A 142 2.29 -33.58 0.07
C GLY A 142 3.35 -32.81 -0.71
N ASN A 143 2.95 -31.71 -1.34
CA ASN A 143 3.84 -30.89 -2.17
C ASN A 143 3.92 -29.44 -1.66
N ILE A 144 5.02 -28.76 -1.97
CA ILE A 144 5.17 -27.31 -1.83
C ILE A 144 5.12 -26.69 -3.22
N ILE A 145 4.25 -25.70 -3.40
CA ILE A 145 4.06 -24.97 -4.66
C ILE A 145 4.47 -23.51 -4.43
N GLU A 146 5.41 -23.02 -5.22
CA GLU A 146 5.76 -21.60 -5.25
C GLU A 146 4.71 -20.83 -6.05
N LEU A 147 4.24 -19.73 -5.48
CA LEU A 147 3.21 -18.84 -6.03
C LEU A 147 3.80 -17.47 -6.33
N THR A 148 3.44 -16.94 -7.51
CA THR A 148 3.64 -15.54 -7.87
C THR A 148 2.29 -14.94 -8.27
N VAL A 149 1.90 -13.86 -7.61
CA VAL A 149 0.63 -13.17 -7.84
C VAL A 149 0.89 -11.90 -8.63
N HIS A 150 0.20 -11.76 -9.77
CA HIS A 150 0.12 -10.52 -10.53
C HIS A 150 -1.35 -10.15 -10.74
N ALA A 151 -1.82 -9.07 -10.11
CA ALA A 151 -3.22 -8.68 -10.19
C ALA A 151 -3.41 -7.16 -10.09
N PHE A 152 -4.60 -6.71 -10.44
CA PHE A 152 -5.01 -5.32 -10.35
C PHE A 152 -6.31 -5.21 -9.56
N CYS A 153 -6.39 -4.27 -8.62
CA CYS A 153 -7.64 -3.91 -7.97
C CYS A 153 -7.86 -2.40 -8.02
N PRO A 154 -9.08 -1.91 -8.25
CA PRO A 154 -9.37 -0.49 -8.24
C PRO A 154 -9.21 0.11 -6.84
N VAL A 155 -8.76 1.35 -6.78
CA VAL A 155 -8.81 2.13 -5.53
C VAL A 155 -10.26 2.59 -5.31
N LEU A 156 -10.95 1.95 -4.37
CA LEU A 156 -12.34 2.30 -4.05
C LEU A 156 -12.40 3.60 -3.24
N LYS A 157 -13.16 4.59 -3.75
CA LYS A 157 -13.44 5.84 -3.03
C LYS A 157 -14.16 5.53 -1.71
N GLY A 158 -13.61 6.01 -0.59
CA GLY A 158 -14.17 5.78 0.75
C GLY A 158 -13.63 4.54 1.46
N SER A 159 -12.74 3.76 0.84
CA SER A 159 -11.84 2.91 1.62
C SER A 159 -10.96 3.86 2.44
N PRO A 160 -10.84 3.68 3.77
CA PRO A 160 -9.95 4.51 4.57
C PRO A 160 -8.53 4.22 4.12
N SER A 161 -8.02 5.01 3.18
CA SER A 161 -6.59 5.18 3.03
C SER A 161 -6.12 5.71 4.38
N LEU A 162 -5.42 4.88 5.16
CA LEU A 162 -4.82 5.26 6.42
C LEU A 162 -3.81 6.38 6.15
N LEU A 163 -4.31 7.62 6.17
CA LEU A 163 -3.51 8.81 6.06
C LEU A 163 -2.95 9.07 7.47
N THR A 164 -1.70 8.72 7.68
CA THR A 164 -1.04 8.90 8.97
C THR A 164 -0.43 10.29 9.04
N LYS A 165 -0.73 11.02 10.10
CA LYS A 165 -0.18 12.35 10.37
C LYS A 165 1.00 12.23 11.32
N LEU A 166 2.20 12.60 10.88
CA LEU A 166 3.43 12.51 11.69
C LEU A 166 4.02 13.89 11.95
N GLY A 167 4.41 14.16 13.19
CA GLY A 167 4.96 15.45 13.64
C GLY A 167 3.91 16.36 14.31
N PRO A 168 4.11 17.70 14.27
CA PRO A 168 5.17 18.43 13.57
C PRO A 168 6.46 18.50 14.40
N TRP A 169 7.59 18.73 13.74
CA TRP A 169 8.88 19.06 14.37
C TRP A 169 9.18 20.53 14.16
N GLY A 170 9.78 21.19 15.13
CA GLY A 170 10.06 22.63 15.10
C GLY A 170 9.60 23.36 16.36
N GLY A 171 9.37 24.66 16.24
CA GLY A 171 8.91 25.52 17.32
C GLY A 171 7.39 25.65 17.44
N SER A 172 6.96 26.31 18.51
CA SER A 172 5.56 26.63 18.80
C SER A 172 5.10 27.99 18.26
N GLY A 173 5.98 28.73 17.58
CA GLY A 173 5.67 30.02 16.98
C GLY A 173 4.67 29.93 15.81
N GLY A 174 4.39 31.09 15.20
CA GLY A 174 3.48 31.18 14.05
C GLY A 174 2.03 30.76 14.33
N SER A 175 1.31 30.44 13.26
CA SER A 175 -0.05 29.90 13.30
C SER A 175 -0.12 28.54 12.62
N ASP A 176 -1.05 27.69 13.06
CA ASP A 176 -1.27 26.37 12.46
C ASP A 176 -1.61 26.48 10.98
N LYS A 177 -1.01 25.58 10.21
CA LYS A 177 -1.21 25.40 8.78
C LYS A 177 -1.57 23.95 8.51
N ASP A 178 -2.68 23.78 7.81
CA ASP A 178 -3.15 22.47 7.40
C ASP A 178 -3.83 22.57 6.04
N ILE A 179 -4.01 21.42 5.40
CA ILE A 179 -4.75 21.27 4.15
C ILE A 179 -6.15 20.76 4.43
N VAL A 180 -7.12 21.24 3.66
CA VAL A 180 -8.54 20.86 3.83
C VAL A 180 -8.82 19.54 3.14
N GLU A 181 -8.36 19.40 1.90
CA GLU A 181 -8.60 18.20 1.09
C GLU A 181 -7.51 17.15 1.31
N ALA A 182 -7.93 15.92 1.59
CA ALA A 182 -7.03 14.82 1.90
C ALA A 182 -6.10 14.50 0.71
N PRO A 183 -4.77 14.59 0.89
CA PRO A 183 -3.83 14.40 -0.20
C PRO A 183 -3.73 12.92 -0.60
N ARG A 184 -3.66 12.68 -1.90
CA ARG A 184 -3.38 11.38 -2.51
C ARG A 184 -1.94 11.31 -3.01
N ARG A 185 -1.47 12.29 -3.76
CA ARG A 185 -0.12 12.29 -4.35
C ARG A 185 0.47 13.68 -4.36
N LEU A 186 1.67 13.83 -3.85
CA LEU A 186 2.45 15.05 -3.96
C LEU A 186 2.97 15.20 -5.40
N GLU A 187 2.86 16.39 -5.98
CA GLU A 187 3.33 16.68 -7.34
C GLU A 187 4.55 17.60 -7.35
N SER A 188 4.56 18.60 -6.47
CA SER A 188 5.68 19.53 -6.39
C SER A 188 5.87 20.07 -4.98
N ILE A 189 7.12 20.43 -4.68
CA ILE A 189 7.53 21.07 -3.43
C ILE A 189 8.42 22.24 -3.81
N THR A 190 8.06 23.44 -3.40
CA THR A 190 8.91 24.63 -3.46
C THR A 190 9.35 24.96 -2.04
N VAL A 191 10.66 24.97 -1.81
CA VAL A 191 11.26 25.44 -0.57
C VAL A 191 12.00 26.75 -0.84
N SER A 192 11.62 27.81 -0.14
CA SER A 192 12.34 29.07 -0.15
C SER A 192 13.26 29.10 1.06
N SER A 193 14.57 29.25 0.82
CA SER A 193 15.55 29.20 1.90
C SER A 193 16.72 30.17 1.68
N GLY A 194 17.22 30.73 2.78
CA GLY A 194 18.53 31.36 2.91
C GLY A 194 19.40 30.55 3.88
N SER A 195 19.78 31.15 5.01
CA SER A 195 20.39 30.42 6.13
C SER A 195 19.39 29.54 6.88
N ILE A 196 18.09 29.87 6.80
CA ILE A 196 16.97 29.10 7.37
C ILE A 196 15.90 28.84 6.32
N ILE A 197 14.84 28.13 6.69
CA ILE A 197 13.67 27.92 5.81
C ILE A 197 12.68 29.06 5.99
N ASP A 198 12.61 29.93 4.97
CA ASP A 198 11.69 31.05 4.94
C ASP A 198 10.26 30.60 4.68
N SER A 199 10.06 29.70 3.71
CA SER A 199 8.73 29.16 3.42
C SER A 199 8.72 27.84 2.66
N ILE A 200 7.59 27.13 2.75
CA ILE A 200 7.28 25.94 1.96
C ILE A 200 5.95 26.12 1.21
N LYS A 201 5.92 25.72 -0.05
CA LYS A 201 4.71 25.64 -0.89
C LYS A 201 4.71 24.29 -1.57
N PHE A 202 3.55 23.68 -1.75
CA PHE A 202 3.47 22.38 -2.44
C PHE A 202 2.16 22.24 -3.20
N SER A 203 2.19 21.38 -4.21
CA SER A 203 0.97 20.96 -4.92
C SER A 203 0.77 19.47 -4.80
N TYR A 204 -0.49 19.06 -4.70
CA TYR A 204 -0.86 17.66 -4.57
C TYR A 204 -2.16 17.39 -5.31
N VAL A 205 -2.39 16.12 -5.63
CA VAL A 205 -3.67 15.63 -6.13
C VAL A 205 -4.40 14.98 -4.97
N ASP A 206 -5.70 15.25 -4.83
CA ASP A 206 -6.55 14.60 -3.83
C ASP A 206 -7.07 13.22 -4.29
N GLN A 207 -7.94 12.62 -3.49
CA GLN A 207 -8.61 11.35 -3.79
C GLN A 207 -9.61 11.46 -4.97
N ALA A 208 -10.09 12.66 -5.28
CA ALA A 208 -10.97 12.91 -6.41
C ALA A 208 -10.20 13.08 -7.74
N GLY A 209 -8.88 13.20 -7.69
CA GLY A 209 -8.05 13.52 -8.85
C GLY A 209 -7.92 15.02 -9.10
N GLN A 210 -8.44 15.87 -8.21
CA GLN A 210 -8.33 17.31 -8.31
C GLN A 210 -6.97 17.77 -7.78
N LYS A 211 -6.37 18.73 -8.50
CA LYS A 211 -5.10 19.34 -8.12
C LYS A 211 -5.33 20.50 -7.17
N HIS A 212 -4.57 20.49 -6.10
CA HIS A 212 -4.55 21.50 -5.04
C HIS A 212 -3.16 22.10 -4.91
N THR A 213 -3.09 23.36 -4.48
CA THR A 213 -1.85 24.03 -4.10
C THR A 213 -2.01 24.60 -2.71
N SER A 214 -1.02 24.36 -1.85
CA SER A 214 -0.98 24.90 -0.49
C SER A 214 0.30 25.70 -0.26
N GLY A 215 0.16 26.81 0.46
CA GLY A 215 1.25 27.75 0.75
C GLY A 215 1.38 28.91 -0.25
N PRO A 216 2.46 29.70 -0.15
CA PRO A 216 3.60 29.50 0.76
C PRO A 216 3.19 29.63 2.23
N TRP A 217 3.68 28.72 3.06
CA TRP A 217 3.63 28.79 4.51
C TRP A 217 4.96 29.35 4.99
N GLY A 218 4.94 30.56 5.55
CA GLY A 218 6.12 31.36 5.91
C GLY A 218 6.18 32.66 5.09
N GLY A 219 7.31 33.35 5.17
CA GLY A 219 7.52 34.67 4.57
C GLY A 219 7.98 34.66 3.11
N SER A 220 8.21 35.86 2.58
CA SER A 220 8.66 36.10 1.19
C SER A 220 10.18 36.11 1.01
N GLY A 221 10.94 35.75 2.06
CA GLY A 221 12.40 35.66 2.01
C GLY A 221 12.91 34.40 1.33
N GLY A 222 14.23 34.25 1.32
CA GLY A 222 14.92 33.09 0.76
C GLY A 222 14.88 32.98 -0.76
N ASN A 223 15.67 32.04 -1.30
CA ASN A 223 15.66 31.71 -2.73
C ASN A 223 14.80 30.46 -2.97
N PRO A 224 13.77 30.53 -3.84
CA PRO A 224 12.88 29.41 -4.07
C PRO A 224 13.54 28.33 -4.93
N ASN A 225 13.50 27.08 -4.45
CA ASN A 225 13.90 25.90 -5.19
C ASN A 225 12.69 24.97 -5.33
N THR A 226 12.31 24.64 -6.58
CA THR A 226 11.14 23.79 -6.84
C THR A 226 11.56 22.40 -7.29
N ILE A 227 11.06 21.40 -6.57
CA ILE A 227 11.10 19.98 -6.90
C ILE A 227 9.80 19.64 -7.62
N VAL A 228 9.90 19.14 -8.86
CA VAL A 228 8.76 18.58 -9.60
C VAL A 228 8.93 17.08 -9.65
N LEU A 229 7.98 16.34 -9.06
CA LEU A 229 8.04 14.89 -8.96
C LEU A 229 7.52 14.25 -10.24
N GLY A 230 8.31 13.33 -10.81
CA GLY A 230 7.87 12.49 -11.94
C GLY A 230 6.65 11.63 -11.61
N ALA A 231 5.97 11.10 -12.63
CA ALA A 231 4.73 10.33 -12.48
C ALA A 231 4.85 9.17 -11.44
N SER A 232 5.99 8.49 -11.44
CA SER A 232 6.32 7.38 -10.53
C SER A 232 7.33 7.77 -9.43
N GLU A 233 7.65 9.06 -9.30
CA GLU A 233 8.53 9.56 -8.24
C GLU A 233 7.69 9.96 -7.02
N PHE A 234 8.11 9.50 -5.84
CA PHE A 234 7.45 9.76 -4.58
C PHE A 234 8.45 9.96 -3.46
N VAL A 235 8.08 10.77 -2.47
CA VAL A 235 8.92 11.07 -1.31
C VAL A 235 8.84 9.93 -0.31
N LYS A 236 10.00 9.41 0.09
CA LYS A 236 10.18 8.33 1.07
C LYS A 236 10.64 8.85 2.43
N GLU A 237 11.29 10.00 2.46
CA GLU A 237 11.83 10.56 3.69
C GLU A 237 11.87 12.08 3.59
N VAL A 238 11.57 12.72 4.72
CA VAL A 238 11.87 14.11 4.97
C VAL A 238 12.74 14.16 6.22
N SER A 239 13.86 14.85 6.12
CA SER A 239 14.77 15.09 7.23
C SER A 239 15.20 16.55 7.25
N GLY A 240 15.71 17.02 8.39
CA GLY A 240 16.04 18.42 8.56
C GLY A 240 16.59 18.72 9.93
N THR A 241 16.73 20.02 10.22
CA THR A 241 17.08 20.52 11.55
C THR A 241 16.18 21.68 11.93
N TYR A 242 15.93 21.85 13.22
CA TYR A 242 15.26 23.02 13.77
C TYR A 242 16.03 23.56 14.98
N GLY A 243 15.98 24.87 15.20
CA GLY A 243 16.74 25.50 16.27
C GLY A 243 16.43 26.98 16.43
N ILE A 244 17.03 27.58 17.46
CA ILE A 244 16.90 29.00 17.75
C ILE A 244 17.63 29.82 16.67
N TYR A 245 16.90 30.72 16.01
CA TYR A 245 17.43 31.55 14.93
C TYR A 245 17.86 32.96 15.37
N ASP A 246 17.10 33.61 16.26
CA ASP A 246 17.29 35.01 16.63
C ASP A 246 17.37 35.24 18.15
N ALA A 247 17.64 36.50 18.53
CA ALA A 247 17.75 36.92 19.93
C ALA A 247 16.43 36.77 20.72
N ASP A 248 15.29 36.75 20.01
CA ASP A 248 13.96 36.52 20.57
C ASP A 248 13.66 35.02 20.77
N GLN A 249 14.66 34.17 20.55
CA GLN A 249 14.61 32.72 20.74
C GLN A 249 13.56 32.00 19.89
N HIS A 250 13.25 32.52 18.70
CA HIS A 250 12.36 31.83 17.79
C HIS A 250 12.99 30.51 17.32
N ASN A 251 12.34 29.40 17.65
CA ASN A 251 12.74 28.07 17.23
C ASN A 251 12.10 27.75 15.87
N ILE A 252 12.91 27.69 14.82
CA ILE A 252 12.48 27.66 13.41
C ILE A 252 13.08 26.44 12.71
N ILE A 253 12.44 25.97 11.64
CA ILE A 253 13.06 24.99 10.73
C ILE A 253 14.28 25.63 10.04
N MET A 254 15.47 25.12 10.36
CA MET A 254 16.74 25.62 9.85
C MET A 254 17.10 24.98 8.50
N SER A 255 16.80 23.68 8.35
CA SER A 255 17.06 22.97 7.10
C SER A 255 16.06 21.87 6.78
N LEU A 256 15.94 21.57 5.49
CA LEU A 256 15.12 20.48 4.96
C LEU A 256 15.83 19.71 3.85
N LYS A 257 15.65 18.40 3.84
CA LYS A 257 16.12 17.46 2.83
C LYS A 257 15.00 16.46 2.51
N PHE A 258 14.82 16.17 1.23
CA PHE A 258 13.81 15.24 0.73
C PHE A 258 14.50 14.08 0.03
N ILE A 259 14.16 12.85 0.39
CA ILE A 259 14.63 11.65 -0.32
C ILE A 259 13.44 11.01 -1.02
N THR A 260 13.57 10.81 -2.33
CA THR A 260 12.57 10.09 -3.14
C THR A 260 13.04 8.68 -3.47
N ASN A 261 12.20 7.89 -4.13
CA ASN A 261 12.61 6.63 -4.75
C ASN A 261 13.60 6.79 -5.91
N VAL A 262 13.83 8.01 -6.41
CA VAL A 262 14.74 8.29 -7.53
C VAL A 262 16.04 8.92 -7.05
N LYS A 263 15.97 10.02 -6.28
CA LYS A 263 17.13 10.79 -5.82
C LYS A 263 16.82 11.62 -4.58
N ALA A 264 17.86 12.26 -4.03
CA ALA A 264 17.73 13.23 -2.94
C ALA A 264 17.69 14.68 -3.47
N TYR A 265 16.99 15.55 -2.73
CA TYR A 265 16.92 16.99 -2.97
C TYR A 265 17.26 17.76 -1.68
N GLY A 266 17.98 18.87 -1.85
CA GLY A 266 18.54 19.65 -0.74
C GLY A 266 19.94 19.19 -0.31
N PRO A 267 20.41 19.54 0.90
CA PRO A 267 19.66 20.30 1.90
C PRO A 267 19.34 21.72 1.43
N PHE A 268 18.18 22.21 1.84
CA PHE A 268 17.80 23.62 1.78
C PHE A 268 18.00 24.23 3.16
N GLY A 269 18.47 25.47 3.23
CA GLY A 269 18.91 26.10 4.48
C GLY A 269 20.22 25.52 5.03
N GLU A 270 20.61 25.96 6.22
CA GLU A 270 21.82 25.50 6.91
C GLU A 270 21.47 24.51 8.02
N ALA A 271 22.12 23.35 8.03
CA ALA A 271 21.87 22.32 9.04
C ALA A 271 22.47 22.71 10.39
N ASN A 272 21.67 23.33 11.23
CA ASN A 272 22.03 23.77 12.58
C ASN A 272 20.88 23.49 13.56
N GLY A 273 21.20 23.17 14.81
CA GLY A 273 20.22 22.82 15.84
C GLY A 273 19.92 21.32 15.93
N THR A 274 18.70 20.98 16.34
CA THR A 274 18.26 19.60 16.59
C THR A 274 17.82 18.93 15.29
N PRO A 275 18.42 17.78 14.91
CA PRO A 275 18.00 17.04 13.73
C PRO A 275 16.67 16.31 13.95
N PHE A 276 15.90 16.19 12.89
CA PHE A 276 14.75 15.30 12.81
C PHE A 276 14.78 14.51 11.50
N THR A 277 14.24 13.31 11.56
CA THR A 277 14.03 12.46 10.40
C THR A 277 12.66 11.81 10.54
N ILE A 278 11.93 11.76 9.43
CA ILE A 278 10.64 11.10 9.36
C ILE A 278 10.81 9.84 8.51
N PRO A 279 11.16 8.70 9.12
CA PRO A 279 11.28 7.45 8.39
C PRO A 279 9.87 6.96 8.05
N VAL A 280 9.60 6.80 6.76
CA VAL A 280 8.36 6.21 6.27
C VAL A 280 8.56 4.70 6.17
N GLU A 281 7.58 3.91 6.61
CA GLU A 281 7.62 2.46 6.49
C GLU A 281 7.80 2.01 5.03
N ASN A 282 8.36 0.81 4.83
CA ASN A 282 8.49 0.22 3.51
C ASN A 282 7.11 0.18 2.82
N ASN A 283 7.07 0.62 1.55
CA ASN A 283 5.85 0.70 0.75
C ASN A 283 4.83 1.76 1.23
N SER A 284 5.32 2.89 1.74
CA SER A 284 4.53 4.10 2.01
C SER A 284 5.19 5.33 1.39
N SER A 285 4.44 6.43 1.25
CA SER A 285 4.91 7.69 0.68
C SER A 285 4.41 8.91 1.46
N ILE A 286 5.19 9.98 1.47
CA ILE A 286 4.76 11.30 1.95
C ILE A 286 3.99 11.99 0.82
N VAL A 287 2.74 12.39 1.12
CA VAL A 287 1.77 12.89 0.12
C VAL A 287 1.35 14.33 0.36
N GLY A 288 1.69 14.91 1.51
CA GLY A 288 1.38 16.30 1.85
C GLY A 288 2.04 16.71 3.17
N PHE A 289 1.81 17.96 3.54
CA PHE A 289 2.37 18.56 4.75
C PHE A 289 1.30 19.23 5.58
N PHE A 290 1.63 19.46 6.85
CA PHE A 290 0.96 20.38 7.78
C PHE A 290 2.06 21.01 8.65
N GLY A 291 1.74 22.00 9.46
CA GLY A 291 2.76 22.61 10.31
C GLY A 291 2.35 23.92 10.95
N ARG A 292 3.33 24.76 11.23
CA ARG A 292 3.15 26.10 11.78
C ARG A 292 4.04 27.08 11.02
N SER A 293 3.51 28.26 10.74
CA SER A 293 4.28 29.31 10.08
C SER A 293 3.83 30.71 10.50
N GLY A 294 4.80 31.59 10.71
CA GLY A 294 4.65 33.04 10.78
C GLY A 294 5.45 33.69 9.63
N ILE A 295 6.45 34.50 10.01
CA ILE A 295 7.41 35.09 9.05
C ILE A 295 8.37 34.04 8.46
N TYR A 296 8.55 32.91 9.14
CA TYR A 296 9.35 31.77 8.71
C TYR A 296 8.54 30.48 8.87
N LEU A 297 9.12 29.34 8.49
CA LEU A 297 8.53 28.03 8.77
C LEU A 297 8.90 27.57 10.18
N ASP A 298 8.00 27.77 11.15
CA ASP A 298 8.23 27.42 12.56
C ASP A 298 8.30 25.91 12.79
N ALA A 299 7.37 25.15 12.19
CA ALA A 299 7.30 23.70 12.34
C ALA A 299 6.71 23.00 11.12
N LEU A 300 7.13 21.75 10.88
CA LEU A 300 6.67 20.94 9.75
C LEU A 300 6.33 19.52 10.19
N GLY A 301 5.19 19.03 9.74
CA GLY A 301 4.77 17.65 9.81
C GLY A 301 4.33 17.15 8.43
N VAL A 302 4.12 15.84 8.32
CA VAL A 302 3.82 15.18 7.03
C VAL A 302 2.57 14.31 7.11
N TYR A 303 1.91 14.20 5.97
CA TYR A 303 0.90 13.19 5.70
C TYR A 303 1.53 12.01 4.97
N VAL A 304 1.38 10.82 5.53
CA VAL A 304 1.90 9.55 4.99
C VAL A 304 0.76 8.67 4.52
N ARG A 305 0.92 8.06 3.36
CA ARG A 305 -0.04 7.11 2.78
C ARG A 305 0.67 5.83 2.36
N PRO A 306 0.14 4.64 2.71
CA PRO A 306 0.57 3.39 2.12
C PRO A 306 0.44 3.41 0.60
N LEU A 307 1.50 2.95 -0.10
CA LEU A 307 1.51 2.76 -1.55
C LEU A 307 0.81 1.45 -1.94
#